data_AF-A0A9C6WJ69-F1
#
_entry.id   AF-A0A9C6WJ69-F1
#
_cell.length_a   1.000
_cell.length_b   1.000
_cell.length_c   1.000
_cell.angle_alpha   90.00
_cell.angle_beta   90.00
_cell.angle_gamma   90.00
#
_symmetry.space_group_name_H-M   'P 1'
#
loop_
_entity.id
_entity.type
_entity.pdbx_description
1 polymer ?
#
loop_
_entity_poly.entity_id
_entity_poly.type
_entity_poly.pdbx_seq_one_letter_code
_entity_poly.pdbx_strand_id
1 'polypeptide(L)'
;MQRVNKCFQSSNTNGTELLNDLTLAIHSLKKGIVPPDIDVDLLETEDVERYVHDDLAQGYEFEKHVKLMKLDPLSEKEIRDCCSRFLVELIKQLKQRLPENYKILKQIDIFSVNNVLRHYWKD
;
A
#
# COMPACT_ATOMS: atom_id res chain seq x y z
N MET A 1 0.18 9.00 0.57
CA MET A 1 1.53 9.47 0.14
C MET A 1 2.01 10.70 0.92
N GLN A 2 1.37 11.88 0.81
CA GLN A 2 1.87 13.10 1.48
C GLN A 2 2.00 12.98 3.01
N ARG A 3 1.09 12.27 3.67
CA ARG A 3 1.12 12.05 5.14
C ARG A 3 2.31 11.18 5.56
N VAL A 4 2.50 10.06 4.89
CA VAL A 4 3.64 9.13 5.08
C VAL A 4 4.98 9.86 4.94
N ASN A 5 5.14 10.66 3.88
CA ASN A 5 6.38 11.41 3.64
C ASN A 5 6.64 12.44 4.76
N LYS A 6 5.59 13.10 5.27
CA LYS A 6 5.72 14.00 6.43
C LYS A 6 6.12 13.26 7.71
N CYS A 7 5.56 12.07 7.95
CA CYS A 7 5.94 11.24 9.10
C CYS A 7 7.41 10.80 9.04
N PHE A 8 7.94 10.51 7.85
CA PHE A 8 9.38 10.21 7.68
C PHE A 8 10.30 11.41 7.90
N GLN A 9 9.82 12.63 7.69
CA GLN A 9 10.61 13.87 7.81
C GLN A 9 10.57 14.48 9.22
N SER A 10 9.71 13.98 10.11
CA SER A 10 9.54 14.49 11.47
C SER A 10 10.56 13.86 12.43
N SER A 11 11.12 14.67 13.33
CA SER A 11 12.06 14.25 14.37
C SER A 11 11.40 13.70 15.63
N ASN A 12 10.05 13.69 15.70
CA ASN A 12 9.29 13.30 16.89
C ASN A 12 8.09 12.40 16.53
N THR A 13 8.27 11.54 15.53
CA THR A 13 7.19 10.73 14.96
C THR A 13 6.79 9.60 15.92
N ASN A 14 5.51 9.53 16.27
CA ASN A 14 4.97 8.41 17.04
C ASN A 14 5.07 7.12 16.20
N GLY A 15 5.75 6.10 16.73
CA GLY A 15 5.98 4.84 16.01
C GLY A 15 4.71 4.12 15.57
N THR A 16 3.60 4.26 16.31
CA THR A 16 2.30 3.68 15.91
C THR A 16 1.62 4.48 14.78
N GLU A 17 1.79 5.80 14.74
CA GLU A 17 1.28 6.63 13.64
C GLU A 17 2.01 6.35 12.34
N LEU A 18 3.35 6.21 12.39
CA LEU A 18 4.15 5.84 11.24
C LEU A 18 3.75 4.44 10.70
N LEU A 19 3.55 3.47 11.61
CA LEU A 19 3.08 2.14 11.25
C LEU A 19 1.72 2.19 10.56
N ASN A 20 0.76 2.94 11.12
CA ASN A 20 -0.56 3.10 10.54
C ASN A 20 -0.51 3.76 9.15
N ASP A 21 0.30 4.79 8.99
CA ASP A 21 0.50 5.47 7.71
C ASP A 21 1.10 4.58 6.63
N LEU A 22 2.12 3.79 6.99
CA LEU A 22 2.74 2.82 6.07
C LEU A 22 1.78 1.70 5.68
N THR A 23 1.02 1.20 6.65
CA THR A 23 -0.01 0.18 6.44
C THR A 23 -1.07 0.68 5.44
N LEU A 24 -1.59 1.89 5.64
CA LEU A 24 -2.56 2.51 4.73
C LEU A 24 -1.99 2.74 3.33
N ALA A 25 -0.72 3.10 3.22
CA ALA A 25 -0.06 3.28 1.93
C ALA A 25 0.06 1.95 1.18
N ILE A 26 0.54 0.90 1.85
CA ILE A 26 0.69 -0.43 1.25
C ILE A 26 -0.66 -1.00 0.85
N HIS A 27 -1.71 -0.87 1.68
CA HIS A 27 -3.06 -1.30 1.31
C HIS A 27 -3.64 -0.52 0.12
N SER A 28 -3.29 0.75 -0.01
CA SER A 28 -3.73 1.57 -1.14
C SER A 28 -3.04 1.14 -2.44
N LEU A 29 -1.74 0.82 -2.38
CA LEU A 29 -0.96 0.32 -3.52
C LEU A 29 -1.36 -1.11 -3.91
N LYS A 30 -1.73 -1.96 -2.94
CA LYS A 30 -2.25 -3.32 -3.16
C LYS A 30 -3.34 -3.35 -4.23
N LYS A 31 -4.25 -2.37 -4.23
CA LYS A 31 -5.40 -2.32 -5.15
C LYS A 31 -5.02 -2.23 -6.63
N GLY A 32 -3.80 -1.79 -6.94
CA GLY A 32 -3.31 -1.70 -8.32
C GLY A 32 -2.61 -2.95 -8.83
N ILE A 33 -2.37 -3.95 -7.96
CA ILE A 33 -1.61 -5.15 -8.32
C ILE A 33 -2.20 -6.47 -7.80
N VAL A 34 -3.06 -6.45 -6.77
CA VAL A 34 -3.73 -7.63 -6.23
C VAL A 34 -5.26 -7.50 -6.43
N PRO A 35 -5.92 -8.52 -6.99
CA PRO A 35 -7.37 -8.57 -7.12
C PRO A 35 -8.09 -8.44 -5.77
N PRO A 36 -9.30 -7.85 -5.73
CA PRO A 36 -10.03 -7.59 -4.49
C PRO A 36 -10.52 -8.86 -3.78
N ASP A 37 -10.67 -9.96 -4.50
CA ASP A 37 -11.07 -11.28 -4.00
C ASP A 37 -9.92 -12.06 -3.33
N ILE A 38 -8.67 -11.59 -3.50
CA ILE A 38 -7.51 -12.18 -2.84
C ILE A 38 -7.28 -11.52 -1.47
N ASP A 39 -7.62 -12.26 -0.42
CA ASP A 39 -7.32 -11.89 0.95
C ASP A 39 -5.86 -12.21 1.30
N VAL A 40 -5.02 -11.18 1.24
CA VAL A 40 -3.59 -11.25 1.56
C VAL A 40 -3.14 -9.95 2.23
N ASP A 41 -2.43 -10.09 3.36
CA ASP A 41 -1.71 -8.99 3.99
C ASP A 41 -0.29 -8.91 3.42
N LEU A 42 -0.05 -7.90 2.57
CA LEU A 42 1.25 -7.69 1.94
C LEU A 42 2.34 -7.29 2.94
N LEU A 43 1.97 -6.85 4.15
CA LEU A 43 2.94 -6.61 5.23
C LEU A 43 3.57 -7.91 5.72
N GLU A 44 2.79 -8.98 5.81
CA GLU A 44 3.22 -10.28 6.36
C GLU A 44 3.78 -11.24 5.31
N THR A 45 3.39 -11.08 4.05
CA THR A 45 3.82 -11.92 2.93
C THR A 45 5.24 -11.59 2.46
N GLU A 46 6.16 -12.56 2.38
CA GLU A 46 7.50 -12.32 1.82
C GLU A 46 7.50 -12.17 0.29
N ASP A 47 6.66 -12.94 -0.40
CA ASP A 47 6.57 -13.00 -1.86
C ASP A 47 5.36 -12.22 -2.39
N VAL A 48 5.55 -10.93 -2.66
CA VAL A 48 4.49 -10.03 -3.14
C VAL A 48 4.08 -10.43 -4.57
N GLU A 49 5.05 -10.81 -5.38
CA GLU A 49 4.90 -11.13 -6.80
C GLU A 49 3.93 -12.27 -7.07
N ARG A 50 3.86 -13.25 -6.16
CA ARG A 50 2.91 -14.36 -6.25
C ARG A 50 1.44 -13.92 -6.36
N TYR A 51 1.11 -12.73 -5.86
CA TYR A 51 -0.25 -12.21 -5.83
C TYR A 51 -0.52 -11.12 -6.88
N VAL A 52 0.47 -10.86 -7.75
CA VAL A 52 0.39 -9.80 -8.75
C VAL A 52 -0.37 -10.27 -9.98
N HIS A 53 -1.30 -9.44 -10.45
CA HIS A 53 -2.03 -9.62 -11.69
C HIS A 53 -1.76 -8.45 -12.65
N ASP A 54 -1.54 -8.76 -13.93
CA ASP A 54 -1.18 -7.82 -14.99
C ASP A 54 -2.39 -7.19 -15.70
N ASP A 55 -3.58 -7.75 -15.47
CA ASP A 55 -4.85 -7.33 -16.09
C ASP A 55 -5.69 -6.37 -15.23
N LEU A 56 -5.17 -5.95 -14.08
CA LEU A 56 -5.89 -5.06 -13.18
C LEU A 56 -5.96 -3.62 -13.69
N ALA A 57 -7.11 -2.98 -13.45
CA ALA A 57 -7.28 -1.57 -13.74
C ALA A 57 -6.39 -0.73 -12.82
N GLN A 58 -5.52 0.11 -13.40
CA GLN A 58 -4.54 0.90 -12.65
C GLN A 58 -5.07 2.27 -12.21
N GLY A 59 -6.40 2.43 -12.22
CA GLY A 59 -7.12 3.62 -11.78
C GLY A 59 -7.65 4.50 -12.92
N TYR A 60 -8.64 5.32 -12.60
CA TYR A 60 -9.42 6.07 -13.59
C TYR A 60 -8.57 6.90 -14.57
N GLU A 61 -7.62 7.68 -14.06
CA GLU A 61 -6.80 8.56 -14.93
C GLU A 61 -5.88 7.75 -15.84
N PHE A 62 -5.32 6.64 -15.36
CA PHE A 62 -4.51 5.74 -16.19
C PHE A 62 -5.36 5.14 -17.32
N GLU A 63 -6.50 4.54 -16.97
CA GLU A 63 -7.41 3.92 -17.95
C GLU A 63 -7.93 4.92 -18.99
N LYS A 64 -8.19 6.16 -18.55
CA LYS A 64 -8.59 7.25 -19.44
C LYS A 64 -7.47 7.60 -20.43
N HIS A 65 -6.23 7.75 -19.97
CA HIS A 65 -5.12 8.15 -20.83
C HIS A 65 -4.71 7.04 -21.81
N VAL A 66 -4.66 5.79 -21.38
CA VAL A 66 -4.39 4.64 -22.25
C VAL A 66 -5.40 4.58 -23.40
N LYS A 67 -6.70 4.75 -23.10
CA LYS A 67 -7.76 4.81 -24.12
C LYS A 67 -7.60 5.99 -25.08
N LEU A 68 -7.18 7.15 -24.60
CA LEU A 68 -6.95 8.34 -25.43
C LEU A 68 -5.73 8.19 -26.35
N MET A 69 -4.69 7.51 -25.89
CA MET A 69 -3.45 7.28 -26.64
C MET A 69 -3.63 6.31 -27.81
N LYS A 70 -4.68 5.47 -27.80
CA LYS A 70 -4.95 4.45 -28.83
C LYS A 70 -3.72 3.58 -29.13
N LEU A 71 -3.05 3.15 -28.07
CA LEU A 71 -1.89 2.28 -28.15
C LEU A 71 -2.26 0.95 -28.80
N ASP A 72 -1.30 0.32 -29.46
CA ASP A 72 -1.46 -1.08 -29.84
C ASP A 72 -1.42 -1.97 -28.57
N PRO A 73 -1.98 -3.20 -28.63
CA PRO A 73 -2.08 -4.06 -27.46
C PRO A 73 -0.74 -4.40 -26.80
N LEU A 74 0.36 -4.45 -27.56
CA LEU A 74 1.68 -4.76 -27.01
C LEU A 74 2.22 -3.57 -26.23
N SER A 75 2.17 -2.36 -26.80
CA SER A 75 2.59 -1.14 -26.11
C SER A 75 1.77 -0.86 -24.84
N GLU A 76 0.45 -1.09 -24.88
CA GLU A 76 -0.39 -0.96 -23.68
C GLU A 76 0.05 -1.94 -22.59
N LYS A 77 0.28 -3.22 -22.97
CA LYS A 77 0.74 -4.24 -22.03
C LYS A 77 2.08 -3.86 -21.41
N GLU A 78 3.06 -3.42 -22.20
CA GLU A 78 4.38 -3.04 -21.70
C GLU A 78 4.32 -1.90 -20.67
N ILE A 79 3.45 -0.92 -20.89
CA ILE A 79 3.23 0.19 -19.95
C ILE A 79 2.58 -0.33 -18.67
N ARG A 80 1.54 -1.17 -18.77
CA ARG A 80 0.87 -1.77 -17.60
C ARG A 80 1.87 -2.59 -16.77
N ASP A 81 2.68 -3.43 -17.42
CA ASP A 81 3.71 -4.25 -16.78
C ASP A 81 4.78 -3.39 -16.10
N CYS A 82 5.15 -2.25 -16.70
CA CYS A 82 6.07 -1.29 -16.10
C CYS A 82 5.48 -0.69 -14.82
N CYS A 83 4.22 -0.24 -14.87
CA CYS A 83 3.52 0.32 -13.72
C CYS A 83 3.33 -0.71 -12.59
N SER A 84 2.94 -1.94 -12.91
CA SER A 84 2.79 -3.02 -11.94
C SER A 84 4.12 -3.35 -11.25
N ARG A 85 5.22 -3.45 -12.02
CA ARG A 85 6.57 -3.66 -11.46
C ARG A 85 7.00 -2.51 -10.53
N PHE A 86 6.71 -1.27 -10.92
CA PHE A 86 6.98 -0.12 -10.06
C PHE A 86 6.21 -0.20 -8.73
N LEU A 87 4.93 -0.57 -8.77
CA LEU A 87 4.12 -0.72 -7.56
C LEU A 87 4.65 -1.83 -6.64
N VAL A 88 5.05 -2.97 -7.21
CA VAL A 88 5.68 -4.08 -6.47
C VAL A 88 6.94 -3.61 -5.77
N GLU A 89 7.86 -2.95 -6.50
CA GLU A 89 9.11 -2.48 -5.93
C GLU A 89 8.86 -1.41 -4.85
N LEU A 90 7.92 -0.48 -5.09
CA LEU A 90 7.54 0.51 -4.10
C LEU A 90 7.02 -0.14 -2.81
N ILE A 91 6.20 -1.18 -2.90
CA ILE A 91 5.69 -1.91 -1.72
C ILE A 91 6.86 -2.56 -0.97
N LYS A 92 7.77 -3.25 -1.66
CA LYS A 92 8.97 -3.84 -1.02
C LYS A 92 9.79 -2.80 -0.28
N GLN A 93 10.03 -1.66 -0.91
CA GLN A 93 10.77 -0.53 -0.33
C GLN A 93 10.03 0.08 0.88
N LEU A 94 8.70 0.14 0.87
CA LEU A 94 7.92 0.60 2.03
C LEU A 94 7.99 -0.40 3.19
N LYS A 95 7.98 -1.70 2.89
CA LYS A 95 8.12 -2.75 3.91
C LYS A 95 9.47 -2.71 4.61
N GLN A 96 10.56 -2.47 3.86
CA GLN A 96 11.91 -2.32 4.43
C GLN A 96 12.03 -1.14 5.40
N ARG A 97 11.12 -0.16 5.32
CA ARG A 97 11.08 0.99 6.23
C ARG A 97 10.24 0.74 7.49
N LEU A 98 9.61 -0.42 7.61
CA LEU A 98 8.95 -0.81 8.84
C LEU A 98 10.01 -1.08 9.92
N PRO A 99 9.79 -0.66 11.17
CA PRO A 99 10.71 -0.98 12.25
C PRO A 99 10.70 -2.50 12.52
N GLU A 100 11.81 -3.06 12.98
CA GLU A 100 11.92 -4.52 13.25
C GLU A 100 10.82 -5.02 14.20
N ASN A 101 10.44 -4.18 15.17
CA ASN A 101 9.40 -4.47 16.14
C ASN A 101 7.98 -4.11 15.66
N TYR A 102 7.75 -3.90 14.35
CA TYR A 102 6.44 -3.47 13.84
C TYR A 102 5.30 -4.42 14.24
N LYS A 103 5.57 -5.72 14.37
CA LYS A 103 4.57 -6.70 14.85
C LYS A 103 4.12 -6.40 16.28
N ILE A 104 5.07 -6.03 17.14
CA ILE A 104 4.80 -5.62 18.52
C ILE A 104 4.05 -4.28 18.52
N LEU A 105 4.49 -3.31 17.69
CA LEU A 105 3.79 -2.04 17.55
C LEU A 105 2.34 -2.22 17.04
N LYS A 106 2.08 -3.17 16.13
CA LYS A 106 0.73 -3.52 15.65
C LYS A 106 -0.15 -4.07 16.77
N GLN A 107 0.42 -4.84 17.70
CA GLN A 107 -0.29 -5.33 18.89
C GLN A 107 -0.56 -4.21 19.91
N ILE A 108 0.43 -3.33 20.13
CA ILE A 108 0.31 -2.19 21.06
C ILE A 108 -0.66 -1.13 20.52
N ASP A 109 -0.81 -0.99 19.21
CA ASP A 109 -1.72 -0.01 18.59
C ASP A 109 -3.18 -0.19 19.03
N ILE A 110 -3.58 -1.39 19.48
CA ILE A 110 -4.89 -1.64 20.11
C ILE A 110 -5.12 -0.70 21.30
N PHE A 111 -4.07 -0.37 22.05
CA PHE A 111 -4.10 0.55 23.18
C PHE A 111 -3.82 2.00 22.80
N SER A 112 -3.72 2.33 21.51
CA SER A 112 -3.55 3.72 21.08
C SER A 112 -4.76 4.55 21.49
N VAL A 113 -4.53 5.82 21.84
CA VAL A 113 -5.59 6.76 22.26
C VAL A 113 -6.75 6.78 21.25
N ASN A 114 -6.44 6.75 19.96
CA ASN A 114 -7.44 6.74 18.89
C ASN A 114 -8.33 5.48 18.90
N ASN A 115 -7.75 4.30 19.16
CA ASN A 115 -8.49 3.03 19.20
C ASN A 115 -9.27 2.87 20.50
N VAL A 116 -8.69 3.26 21.64
CA VAL A 116 -9.37 3.26 22.95
C VAL A 116 -10.60 4.18 22.91
N LEU A 117 -10.45 5.40 22.41
CA LEU A 117 -11.58 6.33 22.29
C LEU A 117 -12.68 5.75 21.38
N ARG A 118 -12.36 5.19 20.22
CA ARG A 118 -13.38 4.56 19.34
C ARG A 118 -14.18 3.45 20.02
N HIS A 119 -13.58 2.73 20.96
CA HIS A 119 -14.27 1.71 21.73
C HIS A 119 -15.28 2.33 22.71
N TYR A 120 -14.89 3.41 23.40
CA TYR A 120 -15.74 4.13 24.35
C TYR A 120 -16.97 4.79 23.72
N TRP A 121 -16.91 5.21 22.44
CA TRP A 121 -18.04 5.86 21.75
C TRP A 121 -18.99 4.88 21.05
N LYS A 122 -18.82 3.57 21.24
CA LYS A 122 -19.68 2.51 20.68
C LYS A 122 -20.58 1.82 21.71
N ASP A 123 -20.45 2.17 22.98
CA ASP A 123 -21.35 1.79 24.08
C ASP A 123 -22.29 2.96 24.42
#